data_AF-A0A356TP88-F1
#
_entry.id   AF-A0A356TP88-F1
#
_cell.length_a   1.000
_cell.length_b   1.000
_cell.length_c   1.000
_cell.angle_alpha   90.00
_cell.angle_beta   90.00
_cell.angle_gamma   90.00
#
_symmetry.space_group_name_H-M   'P 1'
#
loop_
_entity.id
_entity.type
_entity.pdbx_description
1 polymer ?
#
loop_
_entity_poly.entity_id
_entity_poly.type
_entity_poly.pdbx_seq_one_letter_code
_entity_poly.pdbx_strand_id
1 'polypeptide(L)'
;MARGLRGLRGRLSRVWGTESRSHAQRRRRIFQIWDEIAEDGSSAGARELVITFIRETLPQGHEHAYTTAEISRFNGERESTERFEPY
;
A
#
# COMPACT_ATOMS: atom_id res chain seq x y z
N MET A 1 17.36 -6.11 10.01
CA MET A 1 16.30 -5.22 9.48
C MET A 1 15.92 -5.46 8.00
N ALA A 2 16.83 -5.87 7.08
CA ALA A 2 16.48 -5.98 5.64
C ALA A 2 15.62 -7.20 5.20
N ARG A 3 15.56 -8.27 6.01
CA ARG A 3 14.87 -9.52 5.62
C ARG A 3 13.34 -9.39 5.56
N GLY A 4 12.77 -8.52 6.41
CA GLY A 4 11.32 -8.23 6.43
C GLY A 4 10.85 -7.44 5.20
N LEU A 5 11.62 -6.42 4.79
CA LEU A 5 11.28 -5.55 3.65
C LEU A 5 11.25 -6.29 2.30
N ARG A 6 12.21 -7.19 2.07
CA ARG A 6 12.21 -8.02 0.86
C ARG A 6 11.00 -8.95 0.81
N GLY A 7 10.59 -9.50 1.96
CA GLY A 7 9.36 -10.28 2.09
C GLY A 7 8.11 -9.46 1.79
N LEU A 8 8.05 -8.23 2.30
CA LEU A 8 6.95 -7.30 2.05
C LEU A 8 6.79 -6.97 0.56
N ARG A 9 7.87 -6.64 -0.14
CA ARG A 9 7.83 -6.37 -1.60
C ARG A 9 7.32 -7.57 -2.39
N GLY A 10 7.73 -8.79 -2.01
CA GLY A 10 7.23 -10.02 -2.62
C GLY A 10 5.73 -10.23 -2.38
N ARG A 11 5.24 -9.95 -1.16
CA ARG A 11 3.81 -10.00 -0.82
C ARG A 11 3.00 -9.02 -1.67
N LEU A 12 3.44 -7.77 -1.79
CA LEU A 12 2.78 -6.75 -2.61
C LEU A 12 2.72 -7.15 -4.10
N SER A 13 3.83 -7.67 -4.64
CA SER A 13 3.90 -8.14 -6.02
C SER A 13 2.93 -9.29 -6.28
N ARG A 14 2.74 -10.20 -5.31
CA ARG A 14 1.76 -11.30 -5.40
C ARG A 14 0.32 -10.82 -5.35
N VAL A 15 0.01 -9.83 -4.49
CA VAL A 15 -1.32 -9.20 -4.43
C VAL A 15 -1.66 -8.55 -5.77
N TRP A 16 -0.68 -7.89 -6.40
CA TRP A 16 -0.89 -7.23 -7.69
C TRP A 16 -0.98 -8.21 -8.86
N GLY A 17 -0.06 -9.19 -8.92
CA GLY A 17 0.15 -10.03 -10.11
C GLY A 17 -0.60 -11.38 -10.12
N THR A 18 -0.98 -11.94 -8.97
CA THR A 18 -1.47 -13.33 -8.90
C THR A 18 -2.89 -13.45 -8.37
N GLU A 19 -3.42 -12.44 -7.68
CA GLU A 19 -4.78 -12.50 -7.18
C GLU A 19 -5.79 -12.17 -8.28
N SER A 20 -6.77 -13.06 -8.53
CA SER A 20 -7.92 -12.90 -9.44
C SER A 20 -8.93 -11.82 -8.98
N ARG A 21 -8.43 -10.80 -8.29
CA ARG A 21 -9.17 -9.67 -7.74
C ARG A 21 -9.26 -8.56 -8.77
N SER A 22 -10.33 -7.76 -8.69
CA SER A 22 -10.42 -6.51 -9.43
C SER A 22 -9.33 -5.52 -8.98
N HIS A 23 -8.99 -4.54 -9.82
CA HIS A 23 -7.99 -3.52 -9.47
C HIS A 23 -8.35 -2.77 -8.16
N ALA A 24 -9.64 -2.49 -7.94
CA ALA A 24 -10.12 -1.88 -6.70
C ALA A 24 -9.86 -2.77 -5.47
N GLN A 25 -10.10 -4.07 -5.58
CA GLN A 25 -9.83 -5.02 -4.50
C GLN A 25 -8.33 -5.17 -4.23
N ARG A 26 -7.48 -5.14 -5.26
CA ARG A 26 -6.02 -5.14 -5.12
C ARG A 26 -5.54 -3.89 -4.38
N ARG A 27 -6.03 -2.70 -4.78
CA ARG A 27 -5.72 -1.42 -4.10
C ARG A 27 -6.14 -1.45 -2.63
N ARG A 28 -7.34 -1.93 -2.34
CA ARG A 28 -7.82 -2.11 -0.96
C ARG A 28 -6.89 -3.02 -0.17
N ARG A 29 -6.46 -4.14 -0.75
CA ARG A 29 -5.56 -5.08 -0.06
C ARG A 29 -4.17 -4.49 0.20
N ILE A 30 -3.63 -3.74 -0.75
CA ILE A 30 -2.35 -3.03 -0.58
C ILE A 30 -2.47 -1.98 0.55
N PHE A 31 -3.57 -1.21 0.58
CA PHE A 31 -3.84 -0.27 1.67
C PHE A 31 -3.90 -0.98 3.03
N GLN A 32 -4.63 -2.10 3.13
CA GLN A 32 -4.69 -2.88 4.38
C GLN A 32 -3.31 -3.36 4.80
N ILE A 33 -2.46 -3.80 3.87
CA ILE A 33 -1.09 -4.19 4.19
C ILE A 33 -0.29 -3.01 4.73
N TRP A 34 -0.48 -1.80 4.19
CA TRP A 34 0.14 -0.59 4.70
C TRP A 34 -0.35 -0.22 6.10
N ASP A 35 -1.65 -0.35 6.35
CA ASP A 35 -2.30 0.00 7.64
C ASP A 35 -2.02 -1.05 8.74
N GLU A 36 -1.92 -2.33 8.37
CA GLU A 36 -1.53 -3.46 9.24
C GLU A 36 -0.06 -3.39 9.69
N ILE A 37 0.79 -2.58 9.06
CA ILE A 37 2.18 -2.42 9.48
C ILE A 37 2.18 -1.74 10.86
N ALA A 38 2.69 -2.45 11.87
CA ALA A 38 2.70 -2.02 13.26
C ALA A 38 3.35 -0.64 13.45
N GLU A 39 2.96 0.13 14.46
CA GLU A 39 3.56 1.43 14.76
C GLU A 39 4.83 1.32 15.63
N ASP A 40 5.61 0.24 15.48
CA ASP A 40 6.91 0.17 16.14
C ASP A 40 7.98 0.91 15.31
N GLY A 41 9.03 1.44 15.97
CA GLY A 41 10.04 2.29 15.32
C GLY A 41 10.82 1.65 14.15
N SER A 42 10.60 0.36 13.84
CA SER A 42 11.16 -0.33 12.66
C SER A 42 10.23 -0.32 11.44
N SER A 43 9.06 0.29 11.55
CA SER A 43 7.96 0.14 10.59
C SER A 43 7.80 1.30 9.60
N ALA A 44 8.44 2.45 9.85
CA ALA A 44 8.46 3.58 8.92
C ALA A 44 9.02 3.18 7.53
N GLY A 45 10.16 2.45 7.50
CA GLY A 45 10.75 1.98 6.25
C GLY A 45 9.92 0.91 5.51
N ALA A 46 9.02 0.21 6.22
CA ALA A 46 8.10 -0.74 5.61
C ALA A 46 6.94 -0.02 4.91
N ARG A 47 6.39 1.04 5.54
CA ARG A 47 5.35 1.87 4.93
C ARG A 47 5.85 2.62 3.71
N GLU A 48 7.02 3.23 3.81
CA GLU A 48 7.67 3.91 2.69
C GLU A 48 7.88 2.97 1.51
N LEU A 49 8.24 1.70 1.76
CA LEU A 49 8.36 0.69 0.71
C LEU A 49 7.02 0.42 0.02
N VAL A 50 5.91 0.34 0.76
CA VAL A 50 4.58 0.16 0.15
C VAL A 50 4.22 1.37 -0.71
N ILE A 51 4.45 2.59 -0.22
CA ILE A 51 4.20 3.82 -0.99
C ILE A 51 5.06 3.85 -2.26
N THR A 52 6.33 3.50 -2.15
CA THR A 52 7.24 3.38 -3.30
C THR A 52 6.72 2.37 -4.32
N PHE A 53 6.31 1.18 -3.85
CA PHE A 53 5.71 0.16 -4.72
C PHE A 53 4.45 0.66 -5.43
N ILE A 54 3.59 1.42 -4.74
CA ILE A 54 2.40 2.04 -5.35
C ILE A 54 2.81 3.03 -6.43
N ARG A 55 3.77 3.92 -6.16
CA ARG A 55 4.25 4.89 -7.14
C ARG A 55 4.88 4.23 -8.38
N GLU A 56 5.60 3.13 -8.20
CA GLU A 56 6.19 2.35 -9.29
C GLU A 56 5.15 1.61 -10.13
N THR A 57 4.14 1.01 -9.49
CA THR A 57 3.17 0.12 -10.15
C THR A 57 1.93 0.86 -10.65
N LEU A 58 1.56 1.92 -9.96
CA LEU A 58 0.35 2.71 -10.13
C LEU A 58 0.71 4.19 -10.03
N PRO A 59 1.43 4.76 -11.00
CA PRO A 59 1.79 6.17 -10.96
C PRO A 59 0.55 7.06 -10.99
N GLN A 60 0.64 8.27 -10.42
CA GLN A 60 -0.45 9.23 -10.41
C GLN A 60 -0.96 9.49 -11.84
N GLY A 61 -2.28 9.41 -12.04
CA GLY A 61 -2.90 9.58 -13.36
C GLY A 61 -3.00 8.30 -14.20
N HIS A 62 -2.45 7.17 -13.74
CA HIS A 62 -2.69 5.87 -14.37
C HIS A 62 -4.16 5.43 -14.19
N GLU A 63 -4.73 4.68 -15.14
CA GLU A 63 -6.14 4.24 -15.13
C GLU A 63 -6.54 3.50 -13.85
N HIS A 64 -5.58 2.82 -13.23
CA HIS A 64 -5.80 2.04 -12.02
C HIS A 64 -5.17 2.64 -10.76
N ALA A 65 -4.68 3.88 -10.84
CA ALA A 65 -4.14 4.63 -9.71
C ALA A 65 -5.19 4.82 -8.61
N TYR A 66 -4.72 5.10 -7.38
CA TYR A 66 -5.63 5.49 -6.32
C TYR A 66 -6.25 6.85 -6.66
N THR A 67 -7.57 6.92 -6.67
CA THR A 67 -8.26 8.20 -6.82
C THR A 67 -8.20 9.01 -5.52
N THR A 68 -8.31 10.34 -5.61
CA THR A 68 -8.39 11.20 -4.41
C THR A 68 -9.55 10.80 -3.50
N ALA A 69 -10.69 10.38 -4.08
CA ALA A 69 -11.83 9.89 -3.31
C ALA A 69 -11.52 8.60 -2.54
N GLU A 70 -10.81 7.64 -3.18
CA GLU A 70 -10.36 6.42 -2.49
C GLU A 70 -9.35 6.72 -1.39
N ILE A 71 -8.39 7.63 -1.64
CA ILE A 71 -7.40 8.03 -0.64
C ILE A 71 -8.09 8.66 0.59
N SER A 72 -9.02 9.58 0.37
CA SER A 72 -9.80 10.20 1.45
C SER A 72 -10.59 9.16 2.23
N ARG A 73 -11.24 8.21 1.54
CA ARG A 73 -11.98 7.12 2.18
C ARG A 73 -11.06 6.23 3.03
N PHE A 74 -9.93 5.79 2.48
CA PHE A 74 -8.98 4.95 3.20
C PHE A 74 -8.38 5.66 4.39
N ASN A 75 -8.08 6.96 4.28
CA ASN A 75 -7.66 7.74 5.42
C ASN A 75 -8.75 7.88 6.49
N GLY A 76 -10.03 7.85 6.15
CA GLY A 76 -11.12 7.85 7.12
C GLY A 76 -11.30 6.52 7.86
N GLU A 77 -10.84 5.41 7.27
CA GLU A 77 -11.00 4.05 7.80
C GLU A 77 -9.70 3.47 8.40
N ARG A 78 -8.58 4.22 8.36
CA ARG A 78 -7.26 3.76 8.79
C ARG A 78 -7.19 3.57 10.30
N GLU A 79 -6.46 2.55 10.73
CA GLU A 79 -6.11 2.34 12.12
C GLU A 79 -4.77 3.00 12.49
N SER A 80 -3.88 3.23 11.50
CA SER A 80 -2.60 3.91 11.73
C SER A 80 -2.76 5.42 11.97
N THR A 81 -1.87 5.99 12.80
CA THR A 81 -1.79 7.43 13.03
C THR A 81 -1.30 8.19 11.79
N GLU A 82 -0.42 7.56 11.02
CA GLU A 82 0.15 8.11 9.79
C GLU A 82 -0.92 8.23 8.70
N ARG A 83 -0.77 9.19 7.78
CA ARG A 83 -1.72 9.37 6.69
C ARG A 83 -1.27 8.54 5.48
N PHE A 84 -2.22 7.87 4.85
CA PHE A 84 -2.00 7.21 3.58
C PHE A 84 -1.96 8.23 2.44
N GLU A 85 -0.76 8.62 2.02
CA GLU A 85 -0.50 9.56 0.93
C GLU A 85 0.41 8.91 -0.14
N PRO A 86 -0.16 8.11 -1.06
CA PRO A 86 0.62 7.40 -2.08
C PRO A 86 1.20 8.29 -3.18
N TYR A 87 0.68 9.50 -3.36
CA TYR A 87 1.13 10.47 -4.36
C TYR A 87 1.50 11.76 -3.67
#